data_AF-B7QGM3-F1
#
_entry.id   AF-B7QGM3-F1
#
_cell.length_a   1.000
_cell.length_b   1.000
_cell.length_c   1.000
_cell.angle_alpha   90.00
_cell.angle_beta   90.00
_cell.angle_gamma   90.00
#
_symmetry.space_group_name_H-M   'P 1'
#
loop_
_entity.id
_entity.type
_entity.pdbx_description
1 polymer ?
#
loop_
_entity_poly.entity_id
_entity_poly.type
_entity_poly.pdbx_seq_one_letter_code
_entity_poly.pdbx_strand_id
1 'polypeptide(L)'
;DTIYTLLNVIPQDIVTYVNQDEMQYFLDLCDNKKEHFMWRPLKSIFNFIDTASHSLVIFPGTKWCGAGDIAKNYDDLGRESKTDMCCRDHDHAYNTIAPYKTEHGLFNFQFFTMTNCLDDCKFYDCLLNVSSLASDAVGTIYFNTLASHCFAYGYPPKCVKHNVY
;
A
#
# COMPACT_ATOMS: atom_id res chain seq x y z
N ASP A 1 26.74 -25.98 -10.04
CA ASP A 1 26.13 -25.14 -8.99
C ASP A 1 24.74 -24.74 -9.46
N THR A 2 23.70 -25.37 -8.92
CA THR A 2 22.33 -25.44 -9.47
C THR A 2 21.60 -24.09 -9.48
N ILE A 3 21.99 -23.17 -8.59
CA ILE A 3 21.41 -21.83 -8.47
C ILE A 3 21.75 -20.98 -9.70
N TYR A 4 23.01 -20.99 -10.15
CA TYR A 4 23.44 -20.24 -11.32
C TYR A 4 22.79 -20.74 -12.61
N THR A 5 22.52 -22.05 -12.71
CA THR A 5 21.78 -22.61 -13.84
C THR A 5 20.33 -22.15 -13.86
N LEU A 6 19.68 -22.01 -12.68
CA LEU A 6 18.30 -21.53 -12.57
C LEU A 6 18.19 -20.05 -12.96
N LEU A 7 19.11 -19.21 -12.48
CA LEU A 7 19.15 -17.77 -12.75
C LEU A 7 19.36 -17.44 -14.25
N ASN A 8 19.94 -18.35 -15.02
CA ASN A 8 20.13 -18.19 -16.47
C ASN A 8 18.87 -18.51 -17.31
N VAL A 9 17.87 -19.15 -16.71
CA VAL A 9 16.61 -19.51 -17.39
C VAL A 9 15.47 -18.57 -16.99
N ILE A 10 15.60 -17.89 -15.84
CA ILE A 10 14.64 -16.93 -15.32
C ILE A 10 14.86 -15.58 -16.02
N PRO A 11 13.82 -15.02 -16.69
CA PRO A 11 13.90 -13.68 -17.28
C PRO A 11 14.34 -12.63 -16.24
N GLN A 12 15.30 -11.77 -16.62
CA GLN A 12 15.91 -10.81 -15.68
C GLN A 12 14.93 -9.76 -15.16
N ASP A 13 13.85 -9.51 -15.88
CA ASP A 13 12.74 -8.62 -15.51
C ASP A 13 11.85 -9.18 -14.39
N ILE A 14 11.97 -10.48 -14.07
CA ILE A 14 11.28 -11.10 -12.93
C ILE A 14 12.22 -11.42 -11.76
N VAL A 15 13.50 -11.03 -11.86
CA VAL A 15 14.49 -11.19 -10.79
C VAL A 15 14.65 -9.88 -10.04
N THR A 16 14.18 -9.84 -8.79
CA THR A 16 14.48 -8.74 -7.88
C THR A 16 15.74 -9.08 -7.08
N TYR A 17 16.80 -8.30 -7.29
CA TYR A 17 18.04 -8.43 -6.53
C TYR A 17 17.87 -7.79 -5.16
N VAL A 18 18.08 -8.59 -4.11
CA VAL A 18 18.01 -8.16 -2.71
C VAL A 18 19.33 -8.47 -2.02
N ASN A 19 19.67 -7.70 -0.99
CA ASN A 19 20.88 -7.97 -0.20
C ASN A 19 20.67 -9.14 0.77
N GLN A 20 21.75 -9.57 1.44
CA GLN A 20 21.71 -10.73 2.32
C GLN A 20 20.77 -10.53 3.53
N ASP A 21 20.70 -9.32 4.07
CA ASP A 21 19.81 -8.99 5.20
C ASP A 21 18.33 -9.02 4.77
N GLU A 22 18.03 -8.57 3.54
CA GLU A 22 16.69 -8.62 2.94
C GLU A 22 16.27 -10.05 2.61
N MET A 23 17.18 -10.86 2.06
CA MET A 23 16.92 -12.28 1.85
C MET A 23 16.61 -12.98 3.18
N GLN A 24 17.34 -12.64 4.24
CA GLN A 24 17.11 -13.22 5.57
C GLN A 24 15.72 -12.86 6.12
N TYR A 25 15.24 -11.64 5.88
CA TYR A 25 13.88 -11.23 6.26
C TYR A 25 12.80 -12.10 5.59
N PHE A 26 12.91 -12.37 4.29
CA PHE A 26 11.96 -13.25 3.59
C PHE A 26 11.99 -14.70 4.11
N LEU A 27 13.18 -15.19 4.47
CA LEU A 27 13.32 -16.50 5.10
C LEU A 27 12.69 -16.55 6.49
N ASP A 28 12.85 -15.48 7.29
CA ASP A 28 12.28 -15.40 8.63
C ASP A 28 10.73 -15.33 8.61
N LEU A 29 10.15 -14.72 7.56
CA LEU A 29 8.70 -14.76 7.30
C LEU A 29 8.21 -16.18 7.02
N CYS A 30 8.94 -16.95 6.20
CA CYS A 30 8.62 -18.35 5.90
C CYS A 30 8.71 -19.24 7.14
N ASP A 31 9.66 -18.97 8.04
CA ASP A 31 9.88 -19.73 9.27
C ASP A 31 8.87 -19.42 10.38
N ASN A 32 7.97 -18.44 10.19
CA ASN A 32 6.93 -18.06 11.14
C ASN A 32 7.45 -17.81 12.58
N LYS A 33 8.69 -17.31 12.71
CA LYS A 33 9.31 -17.02 14.00
C LYS A 33 8.68 -15.74 14.57
N LYS A 34 7.79 -15.90 15.55
CA LYS A 34 7.08 -14.79 16.22
C LYS A 34 7.93 -13.95 17.18
N GLU A 35 9.22 -14.22 17.32
CA GLU A 35 10.09 -13.51 18.25
C GLU A 35 11.19 -12.75 17.50
N HIS A 36 10.85 -11.54 17.04
CA HIS A 36 11.67 -10.31 17.06
C HIS A 36 11.04 -9.19 16.21
N PHE A 37 9.72 -8.98 16.33
CA PHE A 37 9.05 -7.82 15.72
C PHE A 37 9.40 -6.48 16.43
N MET A 38 10.24 -6.53 17.46
CA MET A 38 10.67 -5.39 18.27
C MET A 38 12.19 -5.29 18.18
N TRP A 39 12.70 -4.23 17.52
CA TRP A 39 14.09 -3.73 17.55
C TRP A 39 15.12 -4.09 16.45
N ARG A 40 14.73 -4.46 15.22
CA ARG A 40 15.61 -4.17 14.06
C ARG A 40 14.95 -3.12 13.18
N PRO A 41 15.42 -1.86 13.20
CA PRO A 41 14.79 -0.80 12.42
C PRO A 41 14.93 -1.16 10.94
N LEU A 42 13.81 -1.27 10.23
CA LEU A 42 13.71 -1.58 8.80
C LEU A 42 14.30 -0.43 7.97
N LYS A 43 15.62 -0.25 8.04
CA LYS A 43 16.34 0.88 7.45
C LYS A 43 16.25 0.90 5.91
N SER A 44 15.99 -0.25 5.25
CA SER A 44 15.91 -0.33 3.78
C SER A 44 14.56 0.12 3.21
N ILE A 45 13.44 -0.33 3.79
CA ILE A 45 12.10 0.11 3.36
C ILE A 45 11.88 1.60 3.71
N PHE A 46 12.47 2.07 4.81
CA PHE A 46 12.32 3.47 5.24
C PHE A 46 13.27 4.47 4.54
N ASN A 47 14.39 4.04 3.95
CA ASN A 47 15.16 4.90 3.04
C ASN A 47 14.39 5.21 1.74
N PHE A 48 13.36 4.43 1.43
CA PHE A 48 12.40 4.68 0.36
C PHE A 48 11.38 5.78 0.71
N ILE A 49 11.26 6.13 2.00
CA ILE A 49 10.25 7.04 2.54
C ILE A 49 10.84 8.44 2.86
N ASP A 50 12.17 8.56 3.05
CA ASP A 50 12.81 9.77 3.59
C ASP A 50 13.12 10.88 2.55
N THR A 51 12.86 10.66 1.26
CA THR A 51 12.91 11.74 0.25
C THR A 51 11.51 12.12 -0.20
N ALA A 52 10.90 13.03 0.56
CA ALA A 52 9.71 13.75 0.16
C ALA A 52 9.92 14.44 -1.21
N SER A 53 9.46 13.80 -2.29
CA SER A 53 8.79 14.42 -3.44
C SER A 53 8.51 13.38 -4.53
N HIS A 54 7.23 13.01 -4.68
CA HIS A 54 6.61 12.45 -5.91
C HIS A 54 6.58 10.92 -6.14
N SER A 55 6.80 10.04 -5.16
CA SER A 55 6.61 8.59 -5.43
C SER A 55 6.03 7.81 -4.25
N LEU A 56 4.71 7.60 -4.27
CA LEU A 56 4.14 6.34 -3.79
C LEU A 56 4.32 5.33 -4.94
N VAL A 57 5.46 4.63 -4.94
CA VAL A 57 5.81 3.68 -6.00
C VAL A 57 4.76 2.57 -6.10
N ILE A 58 4.40 2.19 -7.32
CA ILE A 58 3.47 1.08 -7.60
C ILE A 58 3.98 -0.19 -6.94
N PHE A 59 3.12 -0.85 -6.16
CA PHE A 59 3.45 -2.09 -5.47
C PHE A 59 3.88 -3.18 -6.47
N PRO A 60 5.00 -3.89 -6.25
CA PRO A 60 5.49 -4.89 -7.19
C PRO A 60 4.43 -5.94 -7.56
N GLY A 61 4.32 -6.25 -8.85
CA GLY A 61 3.32 -7.20 -9.36
C GLY A 61 1.92 -6.62 -9.55
N THR A 62 1.71 -5.34 -9.26
CA THR A 62 0.48 -4.58 -9.50
C THR A 62 0.73 -3.45 -10.50
N LYS A 63 -0.34 -2.81 -10.97
CA LYS A 63 -0.29 -1.64 -11.85
C LYS A 63 -1.04 -0.43 -11.30
N TRP A 64 -1.91 -0.65 -10.32
CA TRP A 64 -2.81 0.35 -9.74
C TRP A 64 -2.54 0.63 -8.26
N CYS A 65 -1.73 -0.18 -7.57
CA CYS A 65 -1.49 0.01 -6.14
C CYS A 65 -0.34 1.00 -5.88
N GLY A 66 -0.59 2.31 -6.03
CA GLY A 66 0.38 3.37 -5.71
C GLY A 66 -0.17 4.78 -5.98
N ALA A 67 0.71 5.76 -6.23
CA ALA A 67 0.27 7.09 -6.65
C ALA A 67 -0.16 7.07 -8.12
N GLY A 68 -1.47 6.98 -8.34
CA GLY A 68 -2.02 6.75 -9.67
C GLY A 68 -1.66 5.34 -10.17
N ASP A 69 -1.58 5.18 -11.47
CA ASP A 69 -1.36 3.88 -12.09
C ASP A 69 -0.30 3.91 -13.20
N ILE A 70 0.20 2.72 -13.56
CA ILE A 70 1.06 2.48 -14.73
C ILE A 70 0.33 1.60 -15.76
N ALA A 71 -0.99 1.50 -15.67
CA ALA A 71 -1.80 0.65 -16.51
C ALA A 71 -1.98 1.28 -17.89
N LYS A 72 -1.99 0.45 -18.94
CA LYS A 72 -2.23 0.94 -20.31
C LYS A 72 -3.70 1.28 -20.57
N ASN A 73 -4.59 0.65 -19.81
CA ASN A 73 -6.04 0.81 -19.85
C ASN A 73 -6.66 0.16 -18.60
N TYR A 74 -7.97 0.35 -18.41
CA TYR A 74 -8.72 -0.15 -17.26
C TYR A 74 -8.54 -1.67 -17.00
N ASP A 75 -8.44 -2.49 -18.05
CA ASP A 75 -8.31 -3.95 -17.92
C ASP A 75 -6.85 -4.41 -17.79
N ASP A 76 -5.88 -3.50 -17.86
CA ASP A 76 -4.46 -3.81 -17.75
C ASP A 76 -4.07 -3.99 -16.28
N LEU A 77 -4.14 -5.24 -15.83
CA LEU A 77 -3.79 -5.66 -14.47
C LEU A 77 -2.40 -6.31 -14.43
N GLY A 78 -1.75 -6.23 -13.29
CA GLY A 78 -0.52 -6.93 -12.94
C GLY A 78 -0.74 -8.40 -12.61
N ARG A 79 0.35 -9.07 -12.21
CA ARG A 79 0.33 -10.49 -11.81
C ARG A 79 -0.51 -10.73 -10.57
N GLU A 80 -0.47 -9.81 -9.61
CA GLU A 80 -1.29 -9.84 -8.39
C GLU A 80 -2.71 -9.33 -8.69
N SER A 81 -3.34 -9.87 -9.74
CA SER A 81 -4.49 -9.28 -10.41
C SER A 81 -5.68 -9.00 -9.49
N LYS A 82 -5.96 -9.87 -8.51
CA LYS A 82 -7.04 -9.66 -7.54
C LYS A 82 -6.77 -8.48 -6.60
N THR A 83 -5.55 -8.37 -6.09
CA THR A 83 -5.13 -7.22 -5.27
C THR A 83 -5.14 -5.94 -6.10
N ASP A 84 -4.64 -6.04 -7.33
CA ASP A 84 -4.56 -4.92 -8.26
C ASP A 84 -5.94 -4.39 -8.66
N MET A 85 -6.95 -5.27 -8.79
CA MET A 85 -8.35 -4.87 -8.97
C MET A 85 -8.87 -4.04 -7.80
N CYS A 86 -8.53 -4.38 -6.55
CA CYS A 86 -8.94 -3.58 -5.39
C CYS A 86 -8.37 -2.15 -5.47
N CYS A 87 -7.10 -2.01 -5.87
CA CYS A 87 -6.47 -0.71 -6.04
C CYS A 87 -7.04 0.07 -7.22
N ARG A 88 -7.28 -0.59 -8.36
CA ARG A 88 -7.94 0.03 -9.51
C ARG A 88 -9.31 0.58 -9.15
N ASP A 89 -10.12 -0.19 -8.43
CA ASP A 89 -11.46 0.24 -8.04
C ASP A 89 -11.40 1.41 -7.05
N HIS A 90 -10.39 1.44 -6.16
CA HIS A 90 -10.12 2.54 -5.25
C HIS A 90 -9.66 3.83 -5.97
N ASP A 91 -8.78 3.70 -6.97
CA ASP A 91 -8.30 4.82 -7.81
C ASP A 91 -9.44 5.50 -8.60
N HIS A 92 -10.53 4.78 -8.87
CA HIS A 92 -11.71 5.30 -9.55
C HIS A 92 -12.77 5.89 -8.59
N ALA A 93 -12.43 6.13 -7.32
CA ALA A 93 -13.31 6.84 -6.40
C ALA A 93 -13.64 8.25 -6.92
N TYR A 94 -14.93 8.60 -6.92
CA TYR A 94 -15.40 9.88 -7.48
C TYR A 94 -15.13 11.09 -6.58
N ASN A 95 -15.16 10.90 -5.25
CA ASN A 95 -15.01 11.97 -4.28
C ASN A 95 -13.64 11.86 -3.63
N THR A 96 -12.70 12.67 -4.11
CA THR A 96 -11.32 12.70 -3.60
C THR A 96 -10.86 14.14 -3.38
N ILE A 97 -9.87 14.30 -2.50
CA ILE A 97 -9.16 15.55 -2.27
C ILE A 97 -7.69 15.29 -2.58
N ALA A 98 -7.19 15.92 -3.64
CA ALA A 98 -5.79 15.80 -4.04
C ALA A 98 -4.83 16.28 -2.92
N PRO A 99 -3.57 15.84 -2.91
CA PRO A 99 -2.59 16.25 -1.91
C PRO A 99 -2.47 17.76 -1.80
N TYR A 100 -2.52 18.28 -0.57
CA TYR A 100 -2.39 19.72 -0.28
C TYR A 100 -3.42 20.61 -1.00
N LYS A 101 -4.60 20.06 -1.30
CA LYS A 101 -5.74 20.80 -1.86
C LYS A 101 -6.87 20.90 -0.86
N THR A 102 -7.73 21.89 -1.09
CA THR A 102 -8.98 22.09 -0.34
C THR A 102 -10.14 21.72 -1.25
N GLU A 103 -10.95 20.75 -0.82
CA GLU A 103 -12.22 20.41 -1.46
C GLU A 103 -13.26 20.18 -0.35
N HIS A 104 -14.54 20.42 -0.63
CA HIS A 104 -15.63 20.24 0.36
C HIS A 104 -15.43 20.99 1.70
N GLY A 105 -14.61 22.06 1.73
CA GLY A 105 -14.26 22.79 2.95
C GLY A 105 -13.23 22.09 3.85
N LEU A 106 -12.59 21.02 3.37
CA LEU A 106 -11.56 20.25 4.07
C LEU A 106 -10.23 20.39 3.32
N PHE A 107 -9.14 20.64 4.05
CA PHE A 107 -7.78 20.63 3.48
C PHE A 107 -7.13 19.26 3.69
N ASN A 108 -6.65 18.65 2.62
CA ASN A 108 -5.89 17.41 2.70
C ASN A 108 -4.43 17.69 3.09
N PHE A 109 -4.06 17.36 4.34
CA PHE A 109 -2.69 17.47 4.83
C PHE A 109 -1.78 16.30 4.39
N GLN A 110 -2.36 15.22 3.86
CA GLN A 110 -1.61 14.06 3.40
C GLN A 110 -0.89 14.40 2.09
N PHE A 111 0.27 13.78 1.89
CA PHE A 111 1.06 13.89 0.67
C PHE A 111 0.52 13.00 -0.47
N PHE A 112 -0.65 12.40 -0.27
CA PHE A 112 -1.33 11.50 -1.18
C PHE A 112 -2.84 11.78 -1.18
N THR A 113 -3.55 11.24 -2.17
CA THR A 113 -4.98 11.49 -2.37
C THR A 113 -5.79 11.02 -1.17
N MET A 114 -6.60 11.91 -0.62
CA MET A 114 -7.57 11.58 0.43
C MET A 114 -8.91 11.22 -0.22
N THR A 115 -9.46 10.08 0.14
CA THR A 115 -10.67 9.47 -0.45
C THR A 115 -11.85 9.54 0.53
N ASN A 116 -13.05 9.28 0.03
CA ASN A 116 -14.22 9.14 0.89
C ASN A 116 -14.09 7.89 1.76
N CYS A 117 -14.46 7.96 3.04
CA CYS A 117 -14.38 6.83 3.96
C CYS A 117 -15.17 5.60 3.49
N LEU A 118 -16.26 5.78 2.72
CA LEU A 118 -16.98 4.65 2.14
C LEU A 118 -16.15 3.90 1.09
N ASP A 119 -15.33 4.60 0.32
CA ASP A 119 -14.46 3.98 -0.68
C ASP A 119 -13.26 3.30 -0.01
N ASP A 120 -12.73 3.87 1.07
CA ASP A 120 -11.69 3.23 1.89
C ASP A 120 -12.20 1.97 2.60
N CYS A 121 -13.44 1.97 3.09
CA CYS A 121 -14.05 0.76 3.65
C CYS A 121 -14.21 -0.33 2.58
N LYS A 122 -14.67 0.00 1.37
CA LYS A 122 -14.74 -0.97 0.26
C LYS A 122 -13.35 -1.50 -0.09
N PHE A 123 -12.35 -0.63 -0.11
CA PHE A 123 -10.97 -1.01 -0.40
C PHE A 123 -10.43 -1.98 0.66
N TYR A 124 -10.65 -1.67 1.94
CA TYR A 124 -10.31 -2.55 3.05
C TYR A 124 -10.97 -3.93 2.92
N ASP A 125 -12.29 -3.96 2.70
CA ASP A 125 -13.05 -5.20 2.55
C ASP A 125 -12.60 -5.99 1.31
N CYS A 126 -12.27 -5.32 0.21
CA CYS A 126 -11.75 -5.97 -0.98
C CYS A 126 -10.42 -6.67 -0.69
N LEU A 127 -9.47 -5.97 -0.07
CA LEU A 127 -8.16 -6.53 0.27
C LEU A 127 -8.28 -7.71 1.24
N LEU A 128 -9.14 -7.60 2.26
CA LEU A 128 -9.42 -8.70 3.19
C LEU A 128 -10.00 -9.93 2.47
N ASN A 129 -10.91 -9.72 1.52
CA ASN A 129 -11.51 -10.81 0.75
C ASN A 129 -10.53 -11.49 -0.23
N VAL A 130 -9.53 -10.75 -0.72
CA VAL A 130 -8.46 -11.33 -1.57
C VAL A 130 -7.58 -12.26 -0.75
N SER A 131 -7.24 -11.89 0.50
CA SER A 131 -6.51 -12.72 1.47
C SER A 131 -5.21 -13.33 0.90
N SER A 132 -4.39 -12.49 0.27
CA SER A 132 -3.07 -12.84 -0.25
C SER A 132 -1.97 -12.04 0.45
N LEU A 133 -0.72 -12.50 0.35
CA LEU A 133 0.44 -11.75 0.87
C LEU A 133 0.51 -10.34 0.28
N ALA A 134 0.17 -10.19 -1.01
CA ALA A 134 0.15 -8.88 -1.67
C ALA A 134 -0.97 -7.98 -1.11
N SER A 135 -2.20 -8.50 -0.92
CA SER A 135 -3.29 -7.69 -0.37
C SER A 135 -3.05 -7.29 1.08
N ASP A 136 -2.47 -8.18 1.89
CA ASP A 136 -2.13 -7.91 3.29
C ASP A 136 -1.05 -6.83 3.41
N ALA A 137 -0.03 -6.89 2.54
CA ALA A 137 1.03 -5.88 2.48
C ALA A 137 0.48 -4.51 2.04
N VAL A 138 -0.31 -4.46 0.96
CA VAL A 138 -0.95 -3.22 0.47
C VAL A 138 -1.84 -2.62 1.55
N GLY A 139 -2.69 -3.42 2.19
CA GLY A 139 -3.55 -2.96 3.28
C GLY A 139 -2.77 -2.44 4.48
N THR A 140 -1.69 -3.13 4.88
CA THR A 140 -0.83 -2.67 5.98
C THR A 140 -0.18 -1.33 5.65
N ILE A 141 0.33 -1.16 4.43
CA ILE A 141 0.94 0.11 3.99
C ILE A 141 -0.11 1.23 4.05
N TYR A 142 -1.29 1.03 3.45
CA TYR A 142 -2.30 2.07 3.34
C TYR A 142 -2.94 2.45 4.68
N PHE A 143 -3.39 1.48 5.46
CA PHE A 143 -4.19 1.71 6.68
C PHE A 143 -3.34 1.89 7.94
N ASN A 144 -2.16 1.26 8.02
CA ASN A 144 -1.34 1.29 9.24
C ASN A 144 -0.10 2.16 9.09
N THR A 145 0.69 1.97 8.03
CA THR A 145 1.97 2.68 7.86
C THR A 145 1.76 4.14 7.45
N LEU A 146 0.94 4.38 6.43
CA LEU A 146 0.56 5.73 6.01
C LEU A 146 -0.48 6.37 6.93
N ALA A 147 -1.17 5.55 7.74
CA ALA A 147 -2.26 5.97 8.61
C ALA A 147 -3.25 6.87 7.88
N SER A 148 -3.66 6.44 6.68
CA SER A 148 -4.48 7.25 5.77
C SER A 148 -5.75 7.75 6.46
N HIS A 149 -5.97 9.07 6.39
CA HIS A 149 -7.24 9.67 6.77
C HIS A 149 -8.18 9.70 5.57
N CYS A 150 -9.48 9.68 5.85
CA CYS A 150 -10.56 9.75 4.87
C CYS A 150 -11.56 10.82 5.31
N PHE A 151 -12.44 11.23 4.38
CA PHE A 151 -13.54 12.15 4.70
C PHE A 151 -14.90 11.52 4.48
N ALA A 152 -15.91 11.99 5.20
CA ALA A 152 -17.29 11.53 5.04
C ALA A 152 -18.27 12.69 5.19
N TYR A 153 -19.39 12.63 4.47
CA TYR A 153 -20.51 13.53 4.70
C TYR A 153 -21.31 13.04 5.90
N GLY A 154 -21.61 13.95 6.82
CA GLY A 154 -22.39 13.63 8.02
C GLY A 154 -22.83 14.90 8.73
N TYR A 155 -23.65 14.72 9.77
CA TYR A 155 -23.97 15.83 10.67
C TYR A 155 -22.73 16.23 11.46
N PRO A 156 -22.57 17.53 11.78
CA PRO A 156 -21.44 17.99 12.57
C PRO A 156 -21.36 17.16 13.86
N PRO A 157 -20.20 16.53 14.14
CA PRO A 157 -20.05 15.68 15.31
C PRO A 157 -20.29 16.53 16.56
N LYS A 158 -21.21 16.08 17.41
CA LYS A 158 -21.37 16.66 18.75
C LYS A 158 -20.46 15.91 19.71
N CYS A 159 -19.61 16.64 20.41
CA CYS A 159 -18.85 16.05 21.51
C CYS A 159 -19.84 15.57 22.58
N VAL A 160 -19.98 14.26 22.73
CA VAL A 160 -20.85 13.65 23.74
C VAL A 160 -20.13 13.47 25.08
N LYS A 161 -18.80 13.30 25.05
CA LYS A 161 -17.96 13.18 26.24
C LYS A 161 -16.52 13.51 25.89
N HIS A 162 -15.90 14.39 26.67
CA HIS A 162 -14.46 14.62 26.62
C HIS A 162 -13.79 13.62 27.56
N ASN A 163 -13.03 12.67 27.01
CA ASN A 163 -12.23 11.75 27.82
C ASN A 163 -10.88 12.41 28.09
N VAL A 164 -10.67 12.80 29.35
CA VAL A 164 -9.38 13.26 29.88
C VAL A 164 -8.73 12.04 30.53
N TYR A 165 -7.99 11.26 29.74
CA TYR A 165 -7.08 10.23 30.26
C TYR A 165 -5.67 10.61 29.87
#